data_AF-R4I2U6-F1
#
_entry.id   AF-R4I2U6-F1
#
_cell.length_a   1.000
_cell.length_b   1.000
_cell.length_c   1.000
_cell.angle_alpha   90.00
_cell.angle_beta   90.00
_cell.angle_gamma   90.00
#
_symmetry.space_group_name_H-M   'P 1'
#
loop_
_entity.id
_entity.type
_entity.pdbx_description
1 polymer ?
#
loop_
_entity_poly.entity_id
_entity_poly.type
_entity_poly.pdbx_seq_one_letter_code
_entity_poly.pdbx_strand_id
1 'polypeptide(L)'
;SLLGFASALIGNFHISLTNFGLYSLIILFIVIGLHILSNNENSLIPSKWSIFFESIYVTVLSMVKSQIGSNHEIFLPLIYSLFFFILISNLVGNIVYNFAITTSAILTLGLSVIIFLGFTILAVSIHKFNFFGTFVPEGCPLPLVPLLVLIELASYCSRAISLGVRLFSNITAGHALLAILSNFLFKMFTSSVIIFFLTLIPFGLFLGIILLELGVSV
;
A
#
# COMPACT_ATOMS: atom_id res chain seq x y z
N SER A 1 -12.61 17.59 -12.55
CA SER A 1 -12.08 18.42 -11.46
C SER A 1 -13.26 18.93 -10.64
N LEU A 2 -13.24 18.71 -9.33
CA LEU A 2 -14.38 18.98 -8.43
C LEU A 2 -14.31 20.39 -7.83
N LEU A 3 -13.11 20.97 -7.73
CA LEU A 3 -12.86 22.39 -7.42
C LEU A 3 -11.66 22.87 -8.24
N GLY A 4 -11.76 24.00 -8.93
CA GLY A 4 -10.64 24.59 -9.67
C GLY A 4 -10.52 26.06 -9.32
N PHE A 5 -9.44 26.44 -8.66
CA PHE A 5 -9.09 27.85 -8.49
C PHE A 5 -8.20 28.26 -9.66
N ALA A 6 -8.78 28.97 -10.63
CA ALA A 6 -8.00 29.62 -11.69
C ALA A 6 -7.55 30.99 -11.19
N SER A 7 -6.38 31.07 -10.53
CA SER A 7 -5.74 32.36 -10.24
C SER A 7 -4.80 32.73 -11.38
N ALA A 8 -5.12 33.80 -12.11
CA ALA A 8 -4.37 34.30 -13.27
C ALA A 8 -3.00 34.94 -12.95
N LEU A 9 -2.42 34.70 -11.76
CA LEU A 9 -1.20 35.40 -11.31
C LEU A 9 0.11 34.63 -11.57
N ILE A 10 0.06 33.32 -11.87
CA ILE A 10 1.21 32.51 -12.30
C ILE A 10 0.74 31.59 -13.43
N GLY A 11 1.29 31.76 -14.63
CA GLY A 11 0.73 31.29 -15.91
C GLY A 11 0.12 29.89 -15.92
N ASN A 12 -1.13 29.79 -16.37
CA ASN A 12 -1.86 28.55 -16.75
C ASN A 12 -1.67 27.29 -15.87
N PHE A 13 -1.36 27.44 -14.58
CA PHE A 13 -1.42 26.31 -13.66
C PHE A 13 -2.88 26.08 -13.22
N HIS A 14 -3.56 25.19 -13.93
CA HIS A 14 -4.87 24.68 -13.50
C HIS A 14 -4.68 23.69 -12.34
N ILE A 15 -4.55 24.21 -11.11
CA ILE A 15 -4.65 23.38 -9.91
C ILE A 15 -6.11 22.99 -9.76
N SER A 16 -6.43 21.82 -10.30
CA SER A 16 -7.76 21.24 -10.28
C SER A 16 -7.79 20.10 -9.28
N LEU A 17 -8.66 20.19 -8.30
CA LEU A 17 -8.83 19.17 -7.29
C LEU A 17 -9.55 17.97 -7.94
N THR A 18 -8.80 16.89 -8.17
CA THR A 18 -9.32 15.63 -8.72
C THR A 18 -9.83 14.74 -7.59
N ASN A 19 -10.66 13.73 -7.93
CA ASN A 19 -11.08 12.72 -6.94
C ASN A 19 -9.86 12.09 -6.25
N PHE A 20 -8.82 11.79 -7.03
CA PHE A 20 -7.54 11.32 -6.51
C PHE A 20 -6.94 12.27 -5.45
N GLY A 21 -6.90 13.58 -5.73
CA GLY A 21 -6.38 14.59 -4.79
C GLY A 21 -7.27 14.80 -3.56
N LEU A 22 -8.60 14.67 -3.70
CA LEU A 22 -9.52 14.72 -2.55
C LEU A 22 -9.29 13.54 -1.61
N TYR A 23 -9.25 12.33 -2.15
CA TYR A 23 -9.10 11.14 -1.33
C TYR A 23 -7.73 11.05 -0.66
N SER A 24 -6.66 11.53 -1.31
CA SER A 24 -5.33 11.55 -0.67
C SER A 24 -5.30 12.51 0.52
N LEU A 25 -6.02 13.63 0.41
CA LEU A 25 -6.18 14.61 1.47
C LEU A 25 -7.06 14.05 2.61
N ILE A 26 -8.12 13.32 2.30
CA ILE A 26 -8.94 12.60 3.30
C ILE A 26 -8.10 11.57 4.06
N ILE A 27 -7.30 10.76 3.37
CA ILE A 27 -6.41 9.78 4.01
C ILE A 27 -5.43 10.48 4.95
N LEU A 28 -4.82 11.58 4.50
CA LEU A 28 -3.89 12.35 5.32
C LEU A 28 -4.58 12.89 6.58
N PHE A 29 -5.80 13.42 6.46
CA PHE A 29 -6.57 13.85 7.64
C PHE A 29 -6.94 12.70 8.57
N ILE A 30 -7.29 11.53 8.04
CA ILE A 30 -7.60 10.35 8.86
C ILE A 30 -6.36 9.92 9.64
N VAL A 31 -5.19 9.81 8.99
CA VAL A 31 -3.94 9.42 9.64
C VAL A 31 -3.58 10.42 10.75
N ILE A 32 -3.63 11.72 10.47
CA ILE A 32 -3.34 12.75 11.47
C ILE A 32 -4.38 12.73 12.59
N GLY A 33 -5.66 12.64 12.26
CA GLY A 33 -6.76 12.59 13.22
C GLY A 33 -6.64 11.41 14.18
N LEU A 34 -6.30 10.23 13.65
CA LEU A 34 -6.04 9.03 14.44
C LEU A 34 -4.89 9.22 15.44
N HIS A 35 -3.79 9.85 15.02
CA HIS A 35 -2.66 10.14 15.91
C HIS A 35 -2.99 11.21 16.95
N ILE A 36 -3.80 12.22 16.62
CA ILE A 36 -4.27 13.21 17.58
C ILE A 36 -5.17 12.55 18.63
N LEU A 37 -6.10 11.69 18.21
CA LEU A 37 -7.00 10.95 19.11
C LEU A 37 -6.25 9.95 20.00
N SER A 38 -5.15 9.40 19.49
CA SER A 38 -4.26 8.54 20.27
C SER A 38 -3.50 9.31 21.34
N ASN A 39 -3.29 10.62 21.18
CA ASN A 39 -2.47 11.39 22.08
C ASN A 39 -3.26 11.72 23.35
N ASN A 40 -2.80 11.21 24.50
CA ASN A 40 -3.50 11.32 25.78
C ASN A 40 -2.89 12.39 26.70
N GLU A 41 -2.62 13.58 26.15
CA GLU A 41 -2.12 14.79 26.83
C GLU A 41 -1.07 14.52 27.94
N ASN A 42 -0.04 13.70 27.66
CA ASN A 42 1.03 13.33 28.60
C ASN A 42 0.56 12.74 29.95
N SER A 43 -0.66 12.26 30.04
CA SER A 43 -1.13 11.57 31.23
C SER A 43 -0.45 10.21 31.37
N LEU A 44 -0.10 9.84 32.61
CA LEU A 44 0.63 8.61 32.94
C LEU A 44 -0.19 7.32 32.69
N ILE A 45 -1.52 7.46 32.56
CA ILE A 45 -2.43 6.33 32.32
C ILE A 45 -2.82 6.36 30.84
N PRO A 46 -2.43 5.36 30.03
CA PRO A 46 -2.71 5.37 28.61
C PRO A 46 -4.20 5.13 28.33
N SER A 47 -4.75 5.86 27.35
CA SER A 47 -6.10 5.64 26.85
C SER A 47 -6.18 4.36 26.01
N LYS A 48 -7.37 3.79 25.82
CA LYS A 48 -7.57 2.60 24.98
C LYS A 48 -7.02 2.79 23.55
N TRP A 49 -7.18 4.00 23.00
CA TRP A 49 -6.63 4.37 21.69
C TRP A 49 -5.11 4.44 21.72
N SER A 50 -4.52 5.05 22.75
CA SER A 50 -3.07 5.09 22.93
C SER A 50 -2.45 3.68 23.00
N ILE A 51 -3.07 2.75 23.73
CA ILE A 51 -2.59 1.36 23.82
C ILE A 51 -2.62 0.68 22.44
N PHE A 52 -3.67 0.91 21.66
CA PHE A 52 -3.78 0.34 20.32
C PHE A 52 -2.64 0.82 19.40
N PHE A 53 -2.40 2.13 19.33
CA PHE A 53 -1.32 2.67 18.50
C PHE A 53 0.08 2.30 19.00
N GLU A 54 0.27 2.23 20.32
CA GLU A 54 1.52 1.75 20.93
C GLU A 54 1.79 0.27 20.57
N SER A 55 0.76 -0.58 20.59
CA SER A 55 0.88 -1.98 20.20
C SER A 55 1.31 -2.15 18.73
N ILE A 56 0.75 -1.33 17.82
CA ILE A 56 1.16 -1.31 16.41
C ILE A 56 2.60 -0.82 16.29
N TYR A 57 2.96 0.25 17.00
CA TYR A 57 4.32 0.78 16.99
C TYR A 57 5.35 -0.27 17.44
N VAL A 58 5.10 -0.97 18.55
CA VAL A 58 5.98 -2.04 19.04
C VAL A 58 6.06 -3.20 18.04
N THR A 59 4.94 -3.55 17.39
CA THR A 59 4.93 -4.59 16.35
C THR A 59 5.81 -4.20 15.17
N VAL A 60 5.66 -2.99 14.63
CA VAL A 60 6.51 -2.48 13.54
C VAL A 60 7.98 -2.38 13.98
N LEU A 61 8.25 -1.88 15.18
CA LEU A 61 9.61 -1.81 15.75
C LEU A 61 10.26 -3.20 15.81
N SER A 62 9.54 -4.21 16.30
CA SER A 62 10.04 -5.59 16.39
C SER A 62 10.30 -6.19 15.00
N MET A 63 9.44 -5.91 14.03
CA MET A 63 9.61 -6.34 12.64
C MET A 63 10.87 -5.68 12.03
N VAL A 64 11.06 -4.38 12.21
CA VAL A 64 12.25 -3.67 11.71
C VAL A 64 13.52 -4.21 12.36
N LYS A 65 13.52 -4.42 13.69
CA LYS A 65 14.66 -4.97 14.43
C LYS A 65 15.04 -6.36 13.97
N SER A 66 14.05 -7.22 13.68
CA SER A 66 14.30 -8.57 13.19
C SER A 66 14.83 -8.63 11.75
N GLN A 67 14.46 -7.67 10.90
CA GLN A 67 14.83 -7.66 9.47
C GLN A 67 16.14 -6.91 9.18
N ILE A 68 16.34 -5.74 9.81
CA ILE A 68 17.48 -4.84 9.52
C ILE A 68 18.55 -4.91 10.63
N GLY A 69 18.21 -5.47 11.80
CA GLY A 69 19.08 -5.49 12.97
C GLY A 69 18.91 -4.27 13.89
N SER A 70 19.33 -4.40 15.14
CA SER A 70 19.08 -3.42 16.22
C SER A 70 19.68 -2.03 15.97
N ASN A 71 20.70 -1.91 15.13
CA ASN A 71 21.47 -0.67 14.95
C ASN A 71 20.88 0.30 13.90
N HIS A 72 19.78 -0.06 13.26
CA HIS A 72 19.20 0.72 12.14
C HIS A 72 17.79 1.25 12.43
N GLU A 73 17.57 1.74 13.65
CA GLU A 73 16.30 2.39 14.04
C GLU A 73 16.01 3.69 13.26
N ILE A 74 17.01 4.24 12.56
CA ILE A 74 16.87 5.46 11.74
C ILE A 74 15.81 5.29 10.63
N PHE A 75 15.60 4.07 10.12
CA PHE A 75 14.60 3.80 9.08
C PHE A 75 13.20 3.55 9.61
N LEU A 76 13.02 3.45 10.94
CA LEU A 76 11.73 3.16 11.54
C LEU A 76 10.65 4.18 11.16
N PRO A 77 10.88 5.51 11.20
CA PRO A 77 9.85 6.48 10.85
C PRO A 77 9.34 6.34 9.41
N LEU A 78 10.23 6.00 8.48
CA LEU A 78 9.87 5.76 7.08
C LEU A 78 8.97 4.52 6.96
N ILE A 79 9.35 3.41 7.59
CA ILE A 79 8.59 2.15 7.52
C ILE A 79 7.24 2.30 8.22
N TYR A 80 7.22 2.96 9.38
CA TYR A 80 6.00 3.24 10.15
C TYR A 80 5.01 4.12 9.38
N SER A 81 5.47 5.22 8.79
CA SER A 81 4.62 6.10 7.99
C SER A 81 4.08 5.41 6.73
N LEU A 82 4.91 4.60 6.06
CA LEU A 82 4.48 3.83 4.90
C LEU A 82 3.40 2.81 5.26
N PHE A 83 3.59 2.11 6.38
CA PHE A 83 2.63 1.14 6.90
C PHE A 83 1.26 1.78 7.14
N PHE A 84 1.21 2.87 7.91
CA PHE A 84 -0.06 3.57 8.19
C PHE A 84 -0.70 4.17 6.95
N PHE A 85 0.11 4.73 6.04
CA PHE A 85 -0.41 5.27 4.79
C PHE A 85 -1.08 4.19 3.93
N ILE A 86 -0.43 3.05 3.73
CA ILE A 86 -0.97 1.95 2.92
C ILE A 86 -2.19 1.33 3.59
N LEU A 87 -2.11 1.07 4.90
CA LEU A 87 -3.19 0.48 5.69
C LEU A 87 -4.47 1.33 5.64
N ILE A 88 -4.37 2.63 5.94
CA ILE A 88 -5.54 3.52 5.91
C ILE A 88 -6.06 3.70 4.48
N SER A 89 -5.17 3.80 3.48
CA SER A 89 -5.57 3.91 2.08
C SER A 89 -6.38 2.69 1.61
N ASN A 90 -5.93 1.48 1.97
CA ASN A 90 -6.62 0.24 1.64
C ASN A 90 -7.94 0.08 2.38
N LEU A 91 -7.98 0.39 3.69
CA LEU A 91 -9.20 0.33 4.49
C LEU A 91 -10.26 1.32 4.00
N VAL A 92 -9.85 2.55 3.68
CA VAL A 92 -10.73 3.56 3.09
C VAL A 92 -11.20 3.10 1.71
N GLY A 93 -10.33 2.46 0.91
CA GLY A 93 -10.66 1.90 -0.39
C GLY A 93 -11.72 0.78 -0.35
N ASN A 94 -11.74 -0.03 0.70
CA ASN A 94 -12.72 -1.13 0.87
C ASN A 94 -14.14 -0.63 1.20
N ILE A 95 -14.33 0.66 1.50
CA ILE A 95 -15.67 1.22 1.75
C ILE A 95 -16.45 1.26 0.43
N VAL A 96 -17.67 0.69 0.43
CA VAL A 96 -18.53 0.65 -0.76
C VAL A 96 -18.83 2.07 -1.26
N TYR A 97 -18.81 2.25 -2.59
CA TYR A 97 -18.92 3.53 -3.30
C TYR A 97 -17.74 4.49 -3.14
N ASN A 98 -16.66 4.07 -2.50
CA ASN A 98 -15.47 4.88 -2.38
C ASN A 98 -14.50 4.69 -3.55
N PHE A 99 -13.72 5.73 -3.87
CA PHE A 99 -12.64 5.62 -4.84
C PHE A 99 -11.37 5.16 -4.13
N ALA A 100 -11.00 3.90 -4.32
CA ALA A 100 -9.77 3.32 -3.79
C ALA A 100 -8.56 3.86 -4.55
N ILE A 101 -7.81 4.80 -3.95
CA ILE A 101 -6.64 5.43 -4.60
C ILE A 101 -5.54 4.41 -4.93
N THR A 102 -5.43 3.34 -4.13
CA THR A 102 -4.47 2.25 -4.33
C THR A 102 -4.77 1.41 -5.58
N THR A 103 -5.97 1.49 -6.16
CA THR A 103 -6.26 0.93 -7.50
C THR A 103 -5.61 1.72 -8.63
N SER A 104 -4.98 2.87 -8.37
CA SER A 104 -4.18 3.53 -9.40
C SER A 104 -2.78 2.92 -9.44
N ALA A 105 -2.44 2.30 -10.58
CA ALA A 105 -1.11 1.76 -10.82
C ALA A 105 -0.02 2.84 -10.68
N ILE A 106 -0.34 4.08 -11.05
CA ILE A 106 0.59 5.22 -11.00
C ILE A 106 1.02 5.52 -9.55
N LEU A 107 0.10 5.50 -8.58
CA LEU A 107 0.44 5.76 -7.19
C LEU A 107 1.27 4.62 -6.60
N THR A 108 0.82 3.38 -6.75
CA THR A 108 1.43 2.20 -6.14
C THR A 108 2.80 1.86 -6.75
N LEU A 109 2.91 1.90 -8.08
CA LEU A 109 4.20 1.74 -8.76
C LEU A 109 5.12 2.95 -8.52
N GLY A 110 4.56 4.17 -8.54
CA GLY A 110 5.33 5.38 -8.26
C GLY A 110 5.97 5.36 -6.87
N LEU A 111 5.19 5.02 -5.85
CA LEU A 111 5.69 4.86 -4.48
C LEU A 111 6.78 3.78 -4.40
N SER A 112 6.56 2.63 -5.05
CA SER A 112 7.53 1.53 -5.08
C SER A 112 8.86 1.93 -5.73
N VAL A 113 8.80 2.62 -6.87
CA VAL A 113 9.99 3.11 -7.58
C VAL A 113 10.73 4.18 -6.77
N ILE A 114 10.02 5.10 -6.11
CA ILE A 114 10.64 6.12 -5.24
C ILE A 114 11.39 5.47 -4.09
N ILE A 115 10.78 4.50 -3.41
CA ILE A 115 11.42 3.77 -2.31
C ILE A 115 12.64 3.02 -2.81
N PHE A 116 12.51 2.32 -3.94
CA PHE A 116 13.61 1.59 -4.56
C PHE A 116 14.78 2.52 -4.90
N LEU A 117 14.52 3.65 -5.57
CA LEU A 117 15.56 4.64 -5.89
C LEU A 117 16.17 5.25 -4.62
N GLY A 118 15.38 5.52 -3.58
CA GLY A 118 15.89 6.00 -2.30
C GLY A 118 16.87 5.01 -1.68
N PHE A 119 16.53 3.72 -1.68
CA PHE A 119 17.42 2.65 -1.20
C PHE A 119 18.66 2.47 -2.07
N THR A 120 18.55 2.56 -3.40
CA THR A 120 19.70 2.42 -4.30
C THR A 120 20.71 3.55 -4.09
N ILE A 121 20.23 4.80 -3.97
CA ILE A 121 21.06 5.97 -3.72
C ILE A 121 21.76 5.85 -2.35
N LEU A 122 21.02 5.44 -1.32
CA LEU A 122 21.56 5.22 0.02
C LEU A 122 22.65 4.14 0.01
N ALA A 123 22.39 3.00 -0.64
CA ALA A 123 23.33 1.87 -0.69
C ALA A 123 24.63 2.26 -1.43
N VAL A 124 24.53 2.98 -2.54
CA VAL A 124 25.68 3.50 -3.28
C VAL A 124 26.44 4.55 -2.46
N SER A 125 25.76 5.39 -1.68
CA SER A 125 26.42 6.37 -0.82
C SER A 125 27.26 5.72 0.29
N ILE A 126 26.74 4.66 0.92
CA ILE A 126 27.39 3.96 2.04
C ILE A 126 28.51 3.04 1.52
N HIS A 127 28.22 2.21 0.52
CA HIS A 127 29.13 1.14 0.06
C HIS A 127 29.97 1.52 -1.17
N LYS A 128 29.66 2.63 -1.85
CA LYS A 128 30.38 3.15 -3.03
C LYS A 128 30.63 2.05 -4.07
N PHE A 129 31.89 1.81 -4.42
CA PHE A 129 32.28 0.79 -5.40
C PHE A 129 32.03 -0.64 -4.91
N ASN A 130 31.96 -0.87 -3.59
CA ASN A 130 31.70 -2.19 -3.03
C ASN A 130 30.25 -2.64 -3.21
N PHE A 131 29.33 -1.73 -3.55
CA PHE A 131 27.95 -2.04 -3.90
C PHE A 131 27.85 -2.92 -5.16
N PHE A 132 28.77 -2.76 -6.13
CA PHE A 132 28.78 -3.61 -7.31
C PHE A 132 29.24 -5.04 -7.00
N GLY A 133 29.99 -5.22 -5.90
CA GLY A 133 30.34 -6.55 -5.40
C GLY A 133 29.14 -7.34 -4.88
N THR A 134 28.06 -6.67 -4.49
CA THR A 134 26.82 -7.32 -4.02
C THR A 134 26.07 -8.05 -5.13
N PHE A 135 26.36 -7.76 -6.40
CA PHE A 135 25.79 -8.47 -7.56
C PHE A 135 26.53 -9.77 -7.91
N VAL A 136 27.69 -10.03 -7.30
CA VAL A 136 28.46 -11.25 -7.53
C VAL A 136 28.30 -12.16 -6.31
N PRO A 137 27.63 -13.31 -6.43
CA PRO A 137 27.53 -14.24 -5.32
C PRO A 137 28.89 -14.89 -5.03
N GLU A 138 29.19 -15.08 -3.74
CA GLU A 138 30.45 -15.65 -3.27
C GLU A 138 30.59 -17.12 -3.74
N GLY A 139 31.76 -17.47 -4.28
CA GLY A 139 32.09 -18.85 -4.67
C GLY A 139 31.72 -19.26 -6.10
N CYS A 140 31.29 -18.33 -6.96
CA CYS A 140 30.93 -18.66 -8.35
C CYS A 140 32.18 -18.86 -9.25
N PRO A 141 32.22 -19.88 -10.14
CA PRO A 141 33.32 -20.04 -11.09
C PRO A 141 33.39 -18.85 -12.08
N LEU A 142 34.59 -18.30 -12.29
CA LEU A 142 34.84 -17.09 -13.09
C LEU A 142 34.12 -17.02 -14.46
N PRO A 143 33.98 -18.11 -15.24
CA PRO A 143 33.30 -18.05 -16.53
C PRO A 143 31.80 -17.72 -16.45
N LEU A 144 31.13 -18.05 -15.34
CA LEU A 144 29.68 -17.87 -15.17
C LEU A 144 29.30 -16.49 -14.62
N VAL A 145 30.28 -15.75 -14.09
CA VAL A 145 30.06 -14.47 -13.40
C VAL A 145 29.32 -13.45 -14.28
N PRO A 146 29.65 -13.24 -15.58
CA PRO A 146 28.97 -12.23 -16.39
C PRO A 146 27.47 -12.49 -16.59
N LEU A 147 27.09 -13.77 -16.74
CA LEU A 147 25.69 -14.16 -16.90
C LEU A 147 24.92 -14.00 -15.59
N LEU A 148 25.55 -14.32 -14.46
CA LEU A 148 24.92 -14.23 -13.15
C LEU A 148 24.68 -12.78 -12.71
N VAL A 149 25.63 -11.89 -12.98
CA VAL A 149 25.47 -10.45 -12.72
C VAL A 149 24.29 -9.87 -13.51
N LEU A 150 24.10 -10.29 -14.76
CA LEU A 150 22.97 -9.83 -15.58
C LEU A 150 21.61 -10.27 -14.97
N ILE A 151 21.52 -11.52 -14.51
CA ILE A 151 20.30 -12.04 -13.87
C ILE A 151 20.05 -11.37 -12.52
N GLU A 152 21.09 -11.15 -11.71
CA GLU A 152 20.96 -10.47 -10.42
C GLU A 152 20.53 -9.01 -10.61
N LEU A 153 21.07 -8.30 -11.61
CA LEU A 153 20.61 -6.95 -11.97
C LEU A 153 19.14 -6.97 -12.38
N ALA A 154 18.72 -7.94 -13.20
CA ALA A 154 17.32 -8.09 -13.59
C ALA A 154 16.40 -8.39 -12.39
N SER A 155 16.84 -9.24 -11.46
CA SER A 155 16.15 -9.55 -10.19
C SER A 155 16.05 -8.33 -9.26
N TYR A 156 17.11 -7.54 -9.19
CA TYR A 156 17.15 -6.32 -8.40
C TYR A 156 16.15 -5.28 -8.92
N CYS A 157 16.12 -5.06 -10.24
CA CYS A 157 15.14 -4.18 -10.87
C CYS A 157 13.70 -4.71 -10.76
N SER A 158 13.50 -6.02 -10.91
CA SER A 158 12.17 -6.62 -10.80
C SER A 158 11.59 -6.50 -9.38
N ARG A 159 12.45 -6.46 -8.35
CA ARG A 159 12.04 -6.22 -6.95
C ARG A 159 11.27 -4.91 -6.80
N ALA A 160 11.76 -3.83 -7.42
CA ALA A 160 11.12 -2.51 -7.42
C ALA A 160 9.70 -2.54 -8.01
N ILE A 161 9.52 -3.28 -9.09
CA ILE A 161 8.23 -3.38 -9.78
C ILE A 161 7.30 -4.31 -8.99
N SER A 162 7.82 -5.45 -8.53
CA SER A 162 7.04 -6.49 -7.87
C SER A 162 6.33 -6.02 -6.60
N LEU A 163 6.94 -5.13 -5.82
CA LEU A 163 6.35 -4.60 -4.59
C LEU A 163 5.10 -3.74 -4.90
N GLY A 164 5.21 -2.82 -5.85
CA GLY A 164 4.09 -1.98 -6.28
C GLY A 164 2.99 -2.77 -7.00
N VAL A 165 3.36 -3.68 -7.92
CA VAL A 165 2.40 -4.55 -8.61
C VAL A 165 1.65 -5.43 -7.62
N ARG A 166 2.30 -5.93 -6.57
CA ARG A 166 1.66 -6.76 -5.54
C ARG A 166 0.52 -6.01 -4.84
N LEU A 167 0.79 -4.80 -4.37
CA LEU A 167 -0.24 -3.97 -3.72
C LEU A 167 -1.37 -3.61 -4.70
N PHE A 168 -1.01 -3.17 -5.91
CA PHE A 168 -1.97 -2.83 -6.95
C PHE A 168 -2.87 -4.00 -7.34
N SER A 169 -2.28 -5.16 -7.61
CA SER A 169 -2.99 -6.36 -8.05
C SER A 169 -3.94 -6.87 -6.98
N ASN A 170 -3.54 -6.86 -5.70
CA ASN A 170 -4.37 -7.32 -4.60
C ASN A 170 -5.66 -6.48 -4.47
N ILE A 171 -5.52 -5.15 -4.50
CA ILE A 171 -6.68 -4.25 -4.35
C ILE A 171 -7.52 -4.21 -5.63
N THR A 172 -6.90 -4.18 -6.81
CA THR A 172 -7.63 -4.09 -8.08
C THR A 172 -8.38 -5.38 -8.40
N ALA A 173 -7.77 -6.55 -8.14
CA ALA A 173 -8.43 -7.83 -8.36
C ALA A 173 -9.60 -8.06 -7.41
N GLY A 174 -9.49 -7.65 -6.13
CA GLY A 174 -10.57 -7.71 -5.15
C GLY A 174 -11.79 -6.91 -5.59
N HIS A 175 -11.59 -5.62 -5.88
CA HIS A 175 -12.67 -4.74 -6.36
C HIS A 175 -13.28 -5.21 -7.70
N ALA A 176 -12.47 -5.71 -8.64
CA ALA A 176 -12.97 -6.26 -9.89
C ALA A 176 -13.82 -7.52 -9.66
N LEU A 177 -13.36 -8.41 -8.78
CA LEU A 177 -14.08 -9.63 -8.40
C LEU A 177 -15.44 -9.29 -7.75
N LEU A 178 -15.45 -8.37 -6.77
CA LEU A 178 -16.69 -7.91 -6.13
C LEU A 178 -17.65 -7.27 -7.12
N ALA A 179 -17.16 -6.45 -8.05
CA ALA A 179 -18.01 -5.81 -9.06
C ALA A 179 -18.67 -6.82 -10.01
N ILE A 180 -17.91 -7.82 -10.48
CA ILE A 180 -18.43 -8.87 -11.36
C ILE A 180 -19.46 -9.74 -10.62
N LEU A 181 -19.13 -10.16 -9.39
CA LEU A 181 -20.02 -11.02 -8.60
C LEU A 181 -21.29 -10.28 -8.16
N SER A 182 -21.18 -9.01 -7.80
CA SER A 182 -22.33 -8.14 -7.47
C SER A 182 -23.28 -8.00 -8.67
N ASN A 183 -22.75 -7.75 -9.87
CA ASN A 183 -23.58 -7.64 -11.08
C ASN A 183 -24.25 -8.98 -11.44
N PHE A 184 -23.56 -10.11 -11.22
CA PHE A 184 -24.14 -11.43 -11.41
C PHE A 184 -25.27 -11.70 -10.41
N LEU A 185 -25.06 -11.42 -9.12
CA LEU A 185 -26.06 -11.54 -8.07
C LEU A 185 -27.28 -10.66 -8.34
N PHE A 186 -27.07 -9.41 -8.75
CA PHE A 186 -28.16 -8.49 -9.08
C PHE A 186 -29.06 -9.03 -10.20
N LYS A 187 -28.47 -9.61 -11.25
CA LYS A 187 -29.21 -10.25 -12.35
C LYS A 187 -29.98 -11.48 -11.88
N MET A 188 -29.40 -12.30 -11.00
CA MET A 188 -30.07 -13.49 -10.46
C MET A 188 -31.25 -13.11 -9.55
N PHE A 189 -31.08 -12.11 -8.68
CA PHE A 189 -32.15 -11.62 -7.80
C PHE A 189 -33.35 -11.06 -8.58
N THR A 190 -33.12 -10.47 -9.76
CA THR A 190 -34.16 -9.83 -10.58
C THR A 190 -34.83 -10.81 -11.55
N SER A 191 -34.33 -12.04 -11.70
CA SER A 191 -34.80 -12.96 -12.75
C SER A 191 -36.15 -13.63 -12.46
N SER A 192 -36.28 -14.36 -11.34
CA SER A 192 -37.53 -15.03 -10.96
C SER A 192 -37.56 -15.38 -9.48
N VAL A 193 -38.77 -15.60 -8.93
CA VAL A 193 -38.99 -15.91 -7.50
C VAL A 193 -38.34 -17.24 -7.09
N ILE A 194 -38.28 -18.24 -7.98
CA ILE A 194 -37.60 -19.51 -7.68
C ILE A 194 -36.08 -19.32 -7.64
N ILE A 195 -35.53 -18.55 -8.58
CA ILE A 195 -34.09 -18.25 -8.64
C ILE A 195 -33.66 -17.39 -7.44
N PHE A 196 -34.54 -16.52 -6.91
CA PHE A 196 -34.29 -15.74 -5.70
C PHE A 196 -33.84 -16.60 -4.51
N PHE A 197 -34.57 -17.67 -4.19
CA PHE A 197 -34.21 -18.56 -3.09
C PHE A 197 -32.91 -19.32 -3.33
N LEU A 198 -32.62 -19.69 -4.59
CA LEU A 198 -31.36 -20.33 -4.95
C LEU A 198 -30.16 -19.38 -4.87
N THR A 199 -30.38 -18.09 -5.12
CA THR A 199 -29.35 -17.03 -5.12
C THR A 199 -28.79 -16.75 -3.72
N LEU A 200 -29.50 -17.16 -2.66
CA LEU A 200 -29.07 -17.01 -1.27
C LEU A 200 -27.76 -17.77 -0.98
N ILE A 201 -27.49 -18.87 -1.70
CA ILE A 201 -26.24 -19.64 -1.58
C ILE A 201 -25.05 -18.86 -2.17
N PRO A 202 -25.07 -18.42 -3.45
CA PRO A 202 -24.06 -17.51 -4.00
C PRO A 202 -23.88 -16.21 -3.22
N PHE A 203 -24.95 -15.68 -2.62
CA PHE A 203 -24.87 -14.48 -1.78
C PHE A 203 -24.05 -14.72 -0.50
N GLY A 204 -24.18 -15.89 0.13
CA GLY A 204 -23.32 -16.26 1.27
C GLY A 204 -21.84 -16.33 0.89
N LEU A 205 -21.52 -16.84 -0.30
CA LEU A 205 -20.16 -16.86 -0.83
C LEU A 205 -19.63 -15.44 -1.06
N PHE A 206 -20.46 -14.55 -1.63
CA PHE A 206 -20.11 -13.13 -1.80
C PHE A 206 -19.78 -12.45 -0.47
N LEU A 207 -20.55 -12.69 0.58
CA LEU A 207 -20.27 -12.18 1.92
C LEU A 207 -18.91 -12.70 2.45
N GLY A 208 -18.62 -13.98 2.21
CA GLY A 208 -17.33 -14.58 2.55
C GLY A 208 -16.15 -13.93 1.81
N ILE A 209 -16.33 -13.57 0.54
CA ILE A 209 -15.31 -12.88 -0.25
C ILE A 209 -15.06 -11.47 0.29
N ILE A 210 -16.09 -10.72 0.70
CA ILE A 210 -15.90 -9.39 1.31
C ILE A 210 -15.02 -9.49 2.57
N LEU A 211 -15.24 -10.52 3.37
CA LEU A 211 -14.45 -10.74 4.59
C LEU A 211 -13.00 -11.11 4.26
N LEU A 212 -12.78 -11.94 3.23
CA LEU A 212 -11.46 -12.25 2.72
C LEU A 212 -10.74 -11.01 2.19
N GLU A 213 -11.42 -10.15 1.45
CA GLU A 213 -10.85 -8.92 0.90
C GLU A 213 -10.39 -7.95 1.99
N LEU A 214 -11.16 -7.84 3.08
CA LEU A 214 -10.73 -7.09 4.26
C LEU A 214 -9.42 -7.66 4.82
N GLY A 215 -9.29 -8.99 4.90
CA GLY A 215 -8.07 -9.66 5.35
C GLY A 215 -6.87 -9.50 4.40
N VAL A 216 -7.08 -9.39 3.09
CA VAL A 216 -6.00 -9.16 2.10
C VAL A 216 -5.58 -7.69 2.05
N SER A 217 -6.47 -6.78 2.45
CA SER A 217 -6.24 -5.33 2.41
C SER A 217 -5.39 -4.80 3.58
N VAL A 218 -5.32 -5.56 4.69
CA VAL A 218 -4.58 -5.27 5.94
C VAL A 218 -3.23 -5.99 5.94
#